data_AF-A0A1G6PVG7-F1
#
_entry.id   AF-A0A1G6PVG7-F1
#
_cell.length_a   1.000
_cell.length_b   1.000
_cell.length_c   1.000
_cell.angle_alpha   90.00
_cell.angle_beta   90.00
_cell.angle_gamma   90.00
#
_symmetry.space_group_name_H-M   'P 1'
#
loop_
_entity.id
_entity.type
_entity.pdbx_description
1 polymer ?
#
loop_
_entity_poly.entity_id
_entity_poly.type
_entity_poly.pdbx_seq_one_letter_code
_entity_poly.pdbx_strand_id
1 'polypeptide(L)'
;MQAFKTLFHQRIKINEEPSFGTLSSLLQKFAEAIPFENLRIIEHRQSHLSKEGLQEKILIQNEGGVCYELNTLLYHYLNECGWDVTLLSACIYDQKSNDWSNTGNTHVTILLHHDGEKYIVDAGFGANIALAPVPLAGNVVKTANGQFRIKRAEENYKLELKLADRDKDWRIGYRFSLGDSITHLAELQKMQQIIETHPNSPFNKSKLLTRRTSNGLYVLTPSSFTEWQDGVAAKQTIVEEEYTELLHTKFHI
;
A
#
# COMPACT_ATOMS: atom_id res chain seq x y z
N MET A 1 -14.84 -14.80 19.11
CA MET A 1 -14.21 -14.09 17.98
C MET A 1 -13.10 -13.23 18.56
N GLN A 2 -11.88 -13.31 18.02
CA GLN A 2 -10.75 -12.50 18.52
C GLN A 2 -10.91 -11.05 18.08
N ALA A 3 -10.48 -10.08 18.90
CA ALA A 3 -10.61 -8.66 18.59
C ALA A 3 -9.71 -8.26 17.41
N PHE A 4 -10.19 -7.34 16.56
CA PHE A 4 -9.50 -6.84 15.36
C PHE A 4 -8.04 -6.44 15.65
N LYS A 5 -7.82 -5.61 16.67
CA LYS A 5 -6.49 -5.18 17.11
C LYS A 5 -5.54 -6.34 17.42
N THR A 6 -6.04 -7.38 18.12
CA THR A 6 -5.22 -8.54 18.48
C THR A 6 -4.85 -9.36 17.24
N LEU A 7 -5.80 -9.57 16.32
CA LEU A 7 -5.52 -10.23 15.04
C LEU A 7 -4.52 -9.43 14.20
N PHE A 8 -4.63 -8.11 14.19
CA PHE A 8 -3.69 -7.22 13.51
C PHE A 8 -2.28 -7.34 14.08
N HIS A 9 -2.16 -7.25 15.42
CA HIS A 9 -0.91 -7.43 16.15
C HIS A 9 -0.23 -8.77 15.83
N GLN A 10 -1.00 -9.85 15.82
CA GLN A 10 -0.53 -11.18 15.43
C GLN A 10 -0.06 -11.22 13.98
N ARG A 11 -0.86 -10.67 13.04
CA ARG A 11 -0.57 -10.70 11.60
C ARG A 11 0.74 -10.02 11.26
N ILE A 12 1.05 -8.88 11.91
CA ILE A 12 2.27 -8.10 11.64
C ILE A 12 3.37 -8.28 12.70
N LYS A 13 3.17 -9.17 13.68
CA LYS A 13 4.15 -9.53 14.72
C LYS A 13 4.62 -8.31 15.54
N ILE A 14 3.66 -7.58 16.11
CA ILE A 14 3.87 -6.53 17.13
C ILE A 14 3.13 -6.88 18.42
N ASN A 15 3.61 -6.33 19.54
CA ASN A 15 3.05 -6.61 20.87
C ASN A 15 2.52 -5.35 21.57
N GLU A 16 2.73 -4.17 21.00
CA GLU A 16 2.41 -2.87 21.60
C GLU A 16 1.72 -1.98 20.57
N GLU A 17 0.88 -1.06 21.06
CA GLU A 17 0.31 -0.02 20.21
C GLU A 17 1.39 1.01 19.81
N PRO A 18 1.33 1.54 18.57
CA PRO A 18 2.32 2.50 18.13
C PRO A 18 2.15 3.82 18.87
N SER A 19 3.25 4.41 19.30
CA SER A 19 3.40 5.87 19.43
C SER A 19 3.81 6.48 18.08
N PHE A 20 3.80 7.81 17.96
CA PHE A 20 4.22 8.49 16.73
C PHE A 20 5.66 8.13 16.36
N GLY A 21 6.56 8.06 17.35
CA GLY A 21 7.97 7.67 17.16
C GLY A 21 8.16 6.24 16.67
N THR A 22 7.15 5.37 16.83
CA THR A 22 7.19 3.97 16.39
C THR A 22 6.36 3.69 15.13
N LEU A 23 5.67 4.68 14.56
CA LEU A 23 4.86 4.50 13.35
C LEU A 23 5.68 3.99 12.16
N SER A 24 6.94 4.44 12.01
CA SER A 24 7.80 3.91 10.95
C SER A 24 8.09 2.42 11.12
N SER A 25 8.28 1.96 12.36
CA SER A 25 8.48 0.53 12.65
C SER A 25 7.19 -0.28 12.39
N LEU A 26 6.03 0.29 12.72
CA LEU A 26 4.73 -0.32 12.41
C LEU A 26 4.58 -0.51 10.89
N LEU A 27 4.83 0.54 10.10
CA LEU A 27 4.69 0.52 8.65
C LEU A 27 5.67 -0.44 7.98
N GLN A 28 6.90 -0.52 8.49
CA GLN A 28 7.89 -1.51 8.06
C GLN A 28 7.37 -2.93 8.28
N LYS A 29 6.95 -3.27 9.51
CA LYS A 29 6.42 -4.59 9.85
C LYS A 29 5.17 -4.94 9.08
N PHE A 30 4.28 -3.97 8.87
CA PHE A 30 3.09 -4.15 8.03
C PHE A 30 3.49 -4.57 6.61
N ALA A 31 4.41 -3.84 5.97
CA ALA A 31 4.85 -4.11 4.61
C ALA A 31 5.65 -5.42 4.45
N GLU A 32 6.33 -5.85 5.52
CA GLU A 32 7.01 -7.15 5.57
C GLU A 32 6.05 -8.32 5.75
N ALA A 33 4.97 -8.12 6.49
CA ALA A 33 4.03 -9.17 6.83
C ALA A 33 2.92 -9.36 5.78
N ILE A 34 2.38 -8.25 5.28
CA ILE A 34 1.19 -8.22 4.42
C ILE A 34 1.61 -7.80 3.01
N PRO A 35 1.51 -8.69 2.01
CA PRO A 35 1.88 -8.36 0.64
C PRO A 35 0.85 -7.44 -0.02
N PHE A 36 1.34 -6.61 -0.94
CA PHE A 36 0.50 -6.02 -1.98
C PHE A 36 0.24 -7.08 -3.05
N GLU A 37 -1.01 -7.37 -3.37
CA GLU A 37 -1.39 -8.42 -4.33
C GLU A 37 -2.76 -8.14 -4.97
N ASN A 38 -3.02 -8.72 -6.14
CA ASN A 38 -4.28 -8.58 -6.89
C ASN A 38 -4.93 -9.93 -7.26
N LEU A 39 -4.63 -11.01 -6.54
CA LEU A 39 -5.07 -12.38 -6.86
C LEU A 39 -6.59 -12.49 -6.88
N ARG A 40 -7.29 -11.97 -5.87
CA ARG A 40 -8.76 -12.01 -5.85
C ARG A 40 -9.39 -11.31 -7.06
N ILE A 41 -8.78 -10.23 -7.55
CA ILE A 41 -9.24 -9.50 -8.74
C ILE A 41 -9.11 -10.40 -9.98
N ILE A 42 -7.95 -11.04 -10.16
CA ILE A 42 -7.67 -11.92 -11.30
C ILE A 42 -8.49 -13.21 -11.25
N GLU A 43 -8.74 -13.74 -10.05
CA GLU A 43 -9.51 -14.95 -9.79
C GLU A 43 -11.02 -14.70 -9.71
N HIS A 44 -11.46 -13.46 -9.89
CA HIS A 44 -12.86 -13.03 -9.74
C HIS A 44 -13.49 -13.47 -8.41
N ARG A 45 -12.69 -13.50 -7.35
CA ARG A 45 -13.13 -13.79 -5.98
C ARG A 45 -13.59 -12.51 -5.29
N GLN A 46 -14.68 -12.61 -4.53
CA GLN A 46 -15.22 -11.46 -3.81
C GLN A 46 -14.25 -10.96 -2.73
N SER A 47 -14.12 -9.63 -2.61
CA SER A 47 -13.49 -8.96 -1.47
C SER A 47 -14.47 -7.95 -0.88
N HIS A 48 -14.68 -8.02 0.43
CA HIS A 48 -15.56 -7.12 1.16
C HIS A 48 -14.72 -6.07 1.89
N LEU A 49 -14.93 -4.79 1.57
CA LEU A 49 -14.16 -3.67 2.14
C LEU A 49 -14.65 -3.20 3.51
N SER A 50 -15.62 -3.91 4.12
CA SER A 50 -15.96 -3.66 5.52
C SER A 50 -14.81 -4.10 6.41
N LYS A 51 -14.77 -3.58 7.64
CA LYS A 51 -13.76 -3.96 8.63
C LYS A 51 -13.73 -5.47 8.87
N GLU A 52 -14.89 -6.12 8.95
CA GLU A 52 -15.03 -7.56 9.13
C GLU A 52 -14.53 -8.33 7.90
N GLY A 53 -14.81 -7.83 6.70
CA GLY A 53 -14.35 -8.42 5.45
C GLY A 53 -12.82 -8.36 5.29
N LEU A 54 -12.22 -7.21 5.63
CA LEU A 54 -10.78 -7.03 5.61
C LEU A 54 -10.09 -7.84 6.72
N GLN A 55 -10.71 -7.95 7.90
CA GLN A 55 -10.24 -8.83 8.98
C GLN A 55 -10.21 -10.30 8.51
N GLU A 56 -11.29 -10.78 7.91
CA GLU A 56 -11.39 -12.15 7.40
C GLU A 56 -10.33 -12.41 6.33
N LYS A 57 -10.26 -11.56 5.30
CA LYS A 57 -9.32 -11.71 4.19
C LYS A 57 -7.85 -11.63 4.65
N ILE A 58 -7.47 -10.53 5.30
CA ILE A 58 -6.05 -10.19 5.47
C ILE A 58 -5.48 -10.73 6.78
N LEU A 59 -6.27 -10.68 7.86
CA LEU A 59 -5.80 -11.05 9.19
C LEU A 59 -5.99 -12.55 9.49
N ILE A 60 -7.13 -13.12 9.07
CA ILE A 60 -7.47 -14.53 9.34
C ILE A 60 -6.97 -15.44 8.22
N GLN A 61 -7.29 -15.13 6.96
CA GLN A 61 -6.89 -15.93 5.79
C GLN A 61 -5.45 -15.66 5.32
N ASN A 62 -4.72 -14.77 6.01
CA ASN A 62 -3.33 -14.39 5.71
C ASN A 62 -3.08 -13.85 4.29
N GLU A 63 -4.12 -13.41 3.58
CA GLU A 63 -3.95 -12.83 2.26
C GLU A 63 -3.37 -11.39 2.33
N GLY A 64 -3.14 -10.80 1.15
CA GLY A 64 -2.76 -9.40 1.00
C GLY A 64 -3.89 -8.53 0.46
N GLY A 65 -3.54 -7.50 -0.30
CA GLY A 65 -4.50 -6.74 -1.09
C GLY A 65 -3.91 -5.59 -1.88
N VAL A 66 -4.77 -4.82 -2.53
CA VAL A 66 -4.40 -3.57 -3.20
C VAL A 66 -4.65 -2.35 -2.29
N CYS A 67 -4.37 -1.15 -2.77
CA CYS A 67 -4.37 0.08 -1.96
C CYS A 67 -5.64 0.31 -1.12
N TYR A 68 -6.83 0.12 -1.69
CA TYR A 68 -8.10 0.32 -1.00
C TYR A 68 -8.40 -0.77 0.06
N GLU A 69 -7.70 -1.90 0.04
CA GLU A 69 -7.79 -2.91 1.09
C GLU A 69 -6.75 -2.64 2.19
N LEU A 70 -5.49 -2.44 1.79
CA LEU A 70 -4.37 -2.26 2.72
C LEU A 70 -4.49 -0.97 3.55
N ASN A 71 -4.79 0.16 2.91
CA ASN A 71 -4.91 1.43 3.62
C ASN A 71 -6.21 1.52 4.43
N THR A 72 -7.29 0.84 4.02
CA THR A 72 -8.52 0.76 4.81
C THR A 72 -8.32 -0.11 6.06
N LEU A 73 -7.61 -1.23 5.93
CA LEU A 73 -7.23 -2.07 7.07
C LEU A 73 -6.37 -1.29 8.08
N LEU A 74 -5.34 -0.59 7.57
CA LEU A 74 -4.45 0.23 8.41
C LEU A 74 -5.22 1.40 9.06
N TYR A 75 -6.12 2.05 8.34
CA TYR A 75 -7.01 3.08 8.88
C TYR A 75 -7.83 2.57 10.06
N HIS A 76 -8.48 1.40 9.92
CA HIS A 76 -9.26 0.81 11.02
C HIS A 76 -8.39 0.54 12.25
N TYR A 77 -7.16 0.04 12.05
CA TYR A 77 -6.23 -0.20 13.14
C TYR A 77 -5.79 1.09 13.85
N LEU A 78 -5.38 2.12 13.08
CA LEU A 78 -4.96 3.41 13.63
C LEU A 78 -6.11 4.10 14.36
N ASN A 79 -7.32 4.10 13.78
CA ASN A 79 -8.51 4.65 14.43
C ASN A 79 -8.86 3.93 15.74
N GLU A 80 -8.74 2.60 15.80
CA GLU A 80 -8.91 1.84 17.05
C GLU A 80 -7.83 2.10 18.11
N CYS A 81 -6.65 2.57 17.70
CA CYS A 81 -5.60 3.02 18.62
C CYS A 81 -5.77 4.50 19.01
N GLY A 82 -6.86 5.16 18.57
CA GLY A 82 -7.19 6.54 18.94
C GLY A 82 -6.48 7.62 18.13
N TRP A 83 -5.88 7.28 16.99
CA TRP A 83 -5.26 8.26 16.09
C TRP A 83 -6.32 9.06 15.32
N ASP A 84 -6.07 10.36 15.11
CA ASP A 84 -6.85 11.21 14.22
C ASP A 84 -6.45 10.93 12.77
N VAL A 85 -7.17 10.01 12.13
CA VAL A 85 -6.90 9.55 10.77
C VAL A 85 -8.13 9.71 9.86
N THR A 86 -7.90 10.00 8.59
CA THR A 86 -8.92 10.10 7.55
C THR A 86 -8.44 9.41 6.28
N LEU A 87 -9.31 8.64 5.62
CA LEU A 87 -9.01 8.11 4.29
C LEU A 87 -9.18 9.20 3.24
N LEU A 88 -8.22 9.33 2.32
CA LEU A 88 -8.28 10.22 1.17
C LEU A 88 -8.24 9.42 -0.13
N SER A 89 -8.98 9.88 -1.13
CA SER A 89 -8.81 9.40 -2.50
C SER A 89 -7.67 10.14 -3.19
N ALA A 90 -6.96 9.44 -4.07
CA ALA A 90 -5.79 9.95 -4.77
C ALA A 90 -5.73 9.41 -6.21
N CYS A 91 -5.09 10.16 -7.10
CA CYS A 91 -4.86 9.76 -8.48
C CYS A 91 -3.38 9.47 -8.72
N ILE A 92 -3.06 8.25 -9.13
CA ILE A 92 -1.69 7.85 -9.48
C ILE A 92 -1.25 8.57 -10.76
N TYR A 93 0.02 8.97 -10.78
CA TYR A 93 0.67 9.44 -12.00
C TYR A 93 1.25 8.24 -12.76
N ASP A 94 0.80 8.03 -13.99
CA ASP A 94 1.31 6.99 -14.86
C ASP A 94 2.56 7.48 -15.59
N GLN A 95 3.71 6.95 -15.18
CA GLN A 95 5.01 7.28 -15.77
C GLN A 95 5.11 6.86 -17.25
N LYS A 96 4.34 5.86 -17.70
CA LYS A 96 4.42 5.37 -19.08
C LYS A 96 3.73 6.32 -20.05
N SER A 97 2.55 6.82 -19.68
CA SER A 97 1.81 7.82 -20.48
C SER A 97 2.21 9.26 -20.18
N ASN A 98 2.99 9.48 -19.11
CA ASN A 98 3.37 10.81 -18.61
C ASN A 98 2.14 11.69 -18.29
N ASP A 99 1.09 11.05 -17.75
CA ASP A 99 -0.18 11.69 -17.40
C ASP A 99 -0.78 11.06 -16.13
N TRP A 100 -1.87 11.62 -15.63
CA TRP A 100 -2.66 11.05 -14.55
C TRP A 100 -3.39 9.78 -15.02
N SER A 101 -3.54 8.81 -14.10
CA SER A 101 -4.23 7.56 -14.41
C SER A 101 -5.64 7.81 -14.94
N ASN A 102 -5.96 7.17 -16.06
CA ASN A 102 -7.30 7.17 -16.65
C ASN A 102 -8.35 6.45 -15.79
N THR A 103 -7.95 5.80 -14.69
CA THR A 103 -8.87 5.26 -13.68
C THR A 103 -9.36 6.32 -12.69
N GLY A 104 -8.84 7.55 -12.75
CA GLY A 104 -9.22 8.64 -11.83
C GLY A 104 -8.70 8.45 -10.40
N ASN A 105 -9.40 9.01 -9.42
CA ASN A 105 -9.07 8.92 -7.99
C ASN A 105 -9.39 7.54 -7.42
N THR A 106 -8.56 6.54 -7.76
CA THR A 106 -8.74 5.13 -7.36
C THR A 106 -7.65 4.61 -6.42
N HIS A 107 -6.66 5.44 -6.11
CA HIS A 107 -5.73 5.16 -5.02
C HIS A 107 -6.33 5.65 -3.71
N VAL A 108 -6.09 4.93 -2.63
CA VAL A 108 -6.49 5.31 -1.27
C VAL A 108 -5.22 5.57 -0.48
N THR A 109 -5.19 6.64 0.31
CA THR A 109 -4.11 6.95 1.27
C THR A 109 -4.71 7.44 2.59
N ILE A 110 -3.91 7.54 3.65
CA ILE A 110 -4.36 8.01 4.97
C ILE A 110 -3.76 9.39 5.26
N LEU A 111 -4.60 10.34 5.65
CA LEU A 111 -4.20 11.57 6.32
C LEU A 111 -4.18 11.32 7.83
N LEU A 112 -3.05 11.57 8.46
CA LEU A 112 -2.85 11.52 9.91
C LEU A 112 -2.64 12.93 10.44
N HIS A 113 -3.32 13.28 11.53
CA HIS A 113 -3.10 14.52 12.26
C HIS A 113 -2.50 14.21 13.63
N HIS A 114 -1.39 14.86 13.96
CA HIS A 114 -0.67 14.65 15.21
C HIS A 114 0.08 15.94 15.60
N ASP A 115 -0.08 16.39 16.84
CA ASP A 115 0.57 17.57 17.40
C ASP A 115 0.46 18.84 16.53
N GLY A 116 -0.71 19.05 15.92
CA GLY A 116 -1.00 20.20 15.05
C GLY A 116 -0.46 20.07 13.61
N GLU A 117 0.24 18.98 13.31
CA GLU A 117 0.85 18.70 12.01
C GLU A 117 0.13 17.58 11.26
N LYS A 118 0.16 17.65 9.93
CA LYS A 118 -0.49 16.67 9.05
C LYS A 118 0.55 15.82 8.32
N TYR A 119 0.26 14.53 8.21
CA TYR A 119 1.12 13.54 7.57
C TYR A 119 0.32 12.66 6.62
N ILE A 120 0.94 12.24 5.53
CA ILE A 120 0.45 11.14 4.71
C ILE A 120 1.06 9.83 5.21
N VAL A 121 0.19 8.86 5.47
CA VAL A 121 0.55 7.48 5.78
C VAL A 121 -0.02 6.59 4.67
N ASP A 122 0.84 5.76 4.07
CA ASP A 122 0.47 4.93 2.93
C ASP A 122 1.24 3.59 2.98
N ALA A 123 0.48 2.50 3.12
CA ALA A 123 0.95 1.12 3.06
C ALA A 123 0.43 0.39 1.79
N GLY A 124 -0.28 1.10 0.91
CA GLY A 124 -1.02 0.54 -0.21
C GLY A 124 -0.42 0.84 -1.59
N PHE A 125 0.64 1.66 -1.68
CA PHE A 125 1.23 2.06 -2.96
C PHE A 125 2.20 1.02 -3.56
N GLY A 126 1.92 -0.27 -3.36
CA GLY A 126 2.77 -1.39 -3.78
C GLY A 126 4.21 -1.25 -3.28
N ALA A 127 5.18 -1.41 -4.17
CA ALA A 127 6.60 -1.26 -3.84
C ALA A 127 7.05 0.21 -3.59
N ASN A 128 6.15 1.19 -3.73
CA ASN A 128 6.45 2.62 -3.70
C ASN A 128 6.06 3.30 -2.37
N ILE A 129 6.03 2.55 -1.27
CA ILE A 129 5.59 3.03 0.04
C ILE A 129 6.73 3.68 0.84
N ALA A 130 6.40 4.72 1.62
CA ALA A 130 7.40 5.51 2.34
C ALA A 130 7.99 4.79 3.56
N LEU A 131 7.25 3.89 4.19
CA LEU A 131 7.60 3.21 5.45
C LEU A 131 7.73 4.16 6.67
N ALA A 132 7.17 5.36 6.54
CA ALA A 132 7.12 6.39 7.57
C ALA A 132 6.01 7.41 7.24
N PRO A 133 5.45 8.13 8.23
CA PRO A 133 4.58 9.28 7.96
C PRO A 133 5.32 10.36 7.17
N VAL A 134 4.73 10.86 6.08
CA VAL A 134 5.31 11.90 5.21
C VAL A 134 4.64 13.24 5.50
N PRO A 135 5.35 14.25 6.05
CA PRO A 135 4.74 15.50 6.48
C PRO A 135 4.26 16.35 5.29
N LEU A 136 3.06 16.92 5.42
CA LEU A 136 2.51 17.87 4.44
C LEU A 136 3.33 19.16 4.35
N ALA A 137 4.11 19.48 5.38
CA ALA A 137 5.06 20.59 5.39
C ALA A 137 6.16 20.48 4.31
N GLY A 138 6.32 19.30 3.70
CA GLY A 138 7.20 19.09 2.53
C GLY A 138 8.64 18.70 2.85
N ASN A 139 8.95 18.45 4.12
CA ASN A 139 10.23 17.89 4.54
C ASN A 139 10.45 16.51 3.88
N VAL A 140 11.68 16.27 3.43
CA VAL A 140 12.06 14.98 2.85
C VAL A 140 12.17 13.94 3.95
N VAL A 141 11.40 12.87 3.81
CA VAL A 141 11.49 11.66 4.62
C VAL A 141 12.42 10.68 3.92
N LYS A 142 13.42 10.18 4.65
CA LYS A 142 14.37 9.18 4.17
C LYS A 142 14.16 7.88 4.94
N THR A 143 13.93 6.80 4.22
CA THR A 143 13.81 5.44 4.78
C THR A 143 14.65 4.47 3.95
N ALA A 144 14.68 3.20 4.37
CA ALA A 144 15.35 2.14 3.61
C ALA A 144 14.77 1.94 2.19
N ASN A 145 13.54 2.41 1.90
CA ASN A 145 12.98 2.32 0.55
C ASN A 145 13.33 3.52 -0.35
N GLY A 146 13.89 4.59 0.21
CA GLY A 146 14.27 5.78 -0.54
C GLY A 146 13.82 7.07 0.13
N GLN A 147 13.56 8.08 -0.70
CA GLN A 147 13.21 9.43 -0.27
C GLN A 147 11.82 9.80 -0.74
N PHE A 148 11.04 10.44 0.13
CA PHE A 148 9.65 10.79 -0.09
C PHE A 148 9.41 12.22 0.38
N ARG A 149 8.56 12.97 -0.32
CA ARG A 149 8.12 14.29 0.12
C ARG A 149 6.76 14.63 -0.42
N ILE A 150 6.07 15.53 0.26
CA ILE A 150 4.86 16.17 -0.24
C ILE A 150 5.22 17.52 -0.87
N LYS A 151 4.69 17.80 -2.05
CA LYS A 151 4.68 19.13 -2.65
C LYS A 151 3.27 19.64 -2.79
N ARG A 152 3.06 20.90 -2.45
CA ARG A 152 1.81 21.61 -2.77
C ARG A 152 1.78 21.97 -4.26
N ALA A 153 0.66 21.77 -4.92
CA ALA A 153 0.42 22.08 -6.32
C ALA A 153 -0.98 22.67 -6.49
N GLU A 154 -1.07 24.01 -6.54
CA GLU A 154 -2.34 24.74 -6.58
C GLU A 154 -3.29 24.33 -5.44
N GLU A 155 -4.45 23.75 -5.78
CA GLU A 155 -5.47 23.25 -4.85
C GLU A 155 -5.21 21.82 -4.37
N ASN A 156 -4.17 21.16 -4.88
CA ASN A 156 -3.84 19.76 -4.58
C ASN A 156 -2.46 19.62 -3.92
N TYR A 157 -2.18 18.40 -3.46
CA TYR A 157 -0.88 17.94 -3.02
C TYR A 157 -0.38 16.83 -3.93
N LYS A 158 0.93 16.68 -4.04
CA LYS A 158 1.61 15.61 -4.77
C LYS A 158 2.59 14.92 -3.85
N LEU A 159 2.51 13.60 -3.78
CA LEU A 159 3.60 12.80 -3.25
C LEU A 159 4.63 12.61 -4.35
N GLU A 160 5.87 13.00 -4.08
CA GLU A 160 7.03 12.67 -4.91
C GLU A 160 7.91 11.67 -4.18
N LEU A 161 8.55 10.81 -4.96
CA LEU A 161 9.45 9.78 -4.44
C LEU A 161 10.69 9.62 -5.31
N LYS A 162 11.76 9.17 -4.68
CA LYS A 162 12.99 8.69 -5.30
C LYS A 162 13.40 7.42 -4.56
N LEU A 163 13.07 6.26 -5.13
CA LEU A 163 13.36 4.97 -4.51
C LEU A 163 14.86 4.68 -4.50
N ALA A 164 15.35 4.16 -3.37
CA ALA A 164 16.73 3.71 -3.24
C ALA A 164 17.04 2.66 -4.31
N ASP A 165 18.20 2.80 -4.96
CA ASP A 165 18.76 1.86 -5.95
C ASP A 165 17.89 1.59 -7.21
N ARG A 166 16.75 2.28 -7.33
CA ARG A 166 15.77 2.12 -8.41
C ARG A 166 15.55 3.41 -9.19
N ASP A 167 15.58 4.56 -8.52
CA ASP A 167 15.32 5.86 -9.14
C ASP A 167 16.57 6.77 -9.07
N LYS A 168 16.96 7.33 -10.22
CA LYS A 168 18.04 8.33 -10.30
C LYS A 168 17.57 9.72 -9.85
N ASP A 169 16.32 10.05 -10.16
CA ASP A 169 15.72 11.36 -9.93
C ASP A 169 14.37 11.24 -9.23
N TRP A 170 13.87 12.37 -8.71
CA TRP A 170 12.53 12.45 -8.15
C TRP A 170 11.48 12.25 -9.25
N ARG A 171 10.45 11.47 -8.96
CA ARG A 171 9.26 11.31 -9.81
C ARG A 171 7.98 11.50 -9.01
N ILE A 172 6.90 11.84 -9.72
CA ILE A 172 5.57 12.00 -9.12
C ILE A 172 4.99 10.62 -8.83
N GLY A 173 4.50 10.38 -7.61
CA GLY A 173 3.77 9.16 -7.27
C GLY A 173 2.29 9.31 -7.57
N TYR A 174 1.64 10.22 -6.83
CA TYR A 174 0.22 10.50 -6.95
C TYR A 174 -0.11 11.92 -6.49
N ARG A 175 -1.31 12.38 -6.82
CA ARG A 175 -1.91 13.60 -6.26
C ARG A 175 -3.13 13.28 -5.41
N PHE A 176 -3.42 14.16 -4.46
CA PHE A 176 -4.60 14.09 -3.61
C PHE A 176 -5.03 15.49 -3.17
N SER A 177 -6.28 15.63 -2.75
CA SER A 177 -6.80 16.82 -2.09
C SER A 177 -7.20 16.49 -0.65
N LEU A 178 -7.13 17.49 0.24
CA LEU A 178 -7.64 17.33 1.61
C LEU A 178 -9.18 17.33 1.67
N GLY A 179 -9.84 17.78 0.59
CA GLY A 179 -11.29 17.73 0.46
C GLY A 179 -11.82 16.39 -0.05
N ASP A 180 -10.94 15.53 -0.58
CA ASP A 180 -11.32 14.24 -1.19
C ASP A 180 -11.38 13.10 -0.14
N SER A 181 -11.95 13.41 1.02
CA SER A 181 -12.11 12.45 2.13
C SER A 181 -13.12 11.38 1.78
N ILE A 182 -12.76 10.12 2.04
CA ILE A 182 -13.62 8.96 1.86
C ILE A 182 -14.35 8.73 3.19
N THR A 183 -15.66 8.98 3.22
CA THR A 183 -16.46 8.85 4.45
C THR A 183 -17.42 7.66 4.42
N HIS A 184 -17.66 7.08 3.24
CA HIS A 184 -18.60 5.97 3.08
C HIS A 184 -17.97 4.76 2.37
N LEU A 185 -18.36 3.57 2.81
CA LEU A 185 -17.95 2.30 2.21
C LEU A 185 -18.27 2.22 0.70
N ALA A 186 -19.38 2.84 0.27
CA ALA A 186 -19.78 2.88 -1.14
C ALA A 186 -18.74 3.57 -2.06
N GLU A 187 -17.98 4.53 -1.53
CA GLU A 187 -16.92 5.21 -2.28
C GLU A 187 -15.73 4.28 -2.51
N LEU A 188 -15.34 3.51 -1.48
CA LEU A 188 -14.32 2.45 -1.61
C LEU A 188 -14.78 1.38 -2.60
N GLN A 189 -16.04 0.95 -2.53
CA GLN A 189 -16.62 -0.04 -3.44
C GLN A 189 -16.64 0.45 -4.89
N LYS A 190 -16.88 1.75 -5.11
CA LYS A 190 -16.78 2.36 -6.45
C LYS A 190 -15.35 2.29 -6.99
N MET A 191 -14.35 2.59 -6.15
CA MET A 191 -12.93 2.46 -6.55
C MET A 191 -12.57 1.01 -6.86
N GLN A 192 -13.00 0.07 -6.02
CA GLN A 192 -12.85 -1.37 -6.25
C GLN A 192 -13.44 -1.78 -7.60
N GLN A 193 -14.68 -1.42 -7.89
CA GLN A 193 -15.33 -1.74 -9.16
C GLN A 193 -14.55 -1.18 -10.36
N ILE A 194 -14.06 0.06 -10.28
CA ILE A 194 -13.24 0.65 -11.34
C ILE A 194 -11.94 -0.14 -11.51
N ILE A 195 -11.23 -0.47 -10.43
CA ILE A 195 -9.98 -1.22 -10.50
C ILE A 195 -10.18 -2.64 -11.04
N GLU A 196 -11.29 -3.29 -10.69
CA GLU A 196 -11.59 -4.66 -11.14
C GLU A 196 -12.02 -4.70 -12.61
N THR A 197 -12.69 -3.66 -13.13
CA THR A 197 -13.36 -3.75 -14.45
C THR A 197 -12.85 -2.77 -15.51
N HIS A 198 -12.26 -1.64 -15.13
CA HIS A 198 -11.88 -0.60 -16.09
C HIS A 198 -10.82 -1.10 -17.07
N PRO A 199 -10.94 -0.81 -18.40
CA PRO A 199 -10.02 -1.32 -19.40
C PRO A 199 -8.58 -0.86 -19.18
N ASN A 200 -8.39 0.34 -18.63
CA ASN A 200 -7.06 0.89 -18.31
C ASN A 200 -6.56 0.54 -16.90
N SER A 201 -7.28 -0.26 -16.11
CA SER A 201 -6.75 -0.72 -14.83
C SER A 201 -5.56 -1.65 -15.06
N PRO A 202 -4.41 -1.44 -14.38
CA PRO A 202 -3.29 -2.37 -14.48
C PRO A 202 -3.51 -3.64 -13.64
N PHE A 203 -4.43 -3.61 -12.68
CA PHE A 203 -4.59 -4.68 -11.68
C PHE A 203 -5.58 -5.78 -12.11
N ASN A 204 -6.24 -5.66 -13.25
CA ASN A 204 -7.12 -6.69 -13.81
C ASN A 204 -6.53 -7.38 -15.05
N LYS A 205 -5.21 -7.27 -15.28
CA LYS A 205 -4.53 -7.80 -16.48
C LYS A 205 -3.69 -9.05 -16.21
N SER A 206 -2.97 -9.08 -15.10
CA SER A 206 -2.09 -10.19 -14.74
C SER A 206 -1.85 -10.20 -13.23
N LYS A 207 -1.48 -11.36 -12.68
CA LYS A 207 -1.14 -11.50 -11.26
C LYS A 207 0.13 -10.68 -10.97
N LEU A 208 0.11 -9.92 -9.89
CA LEU A 208 1.22 -9.12 -9.41
C LEU A 208 1.21 -9.16 -7.89
N LEU A 209 2.35 -9.54 -7.31
CA LEU A 209 2.57 -9.45 -5.88
C LEU A 209 3.86 -8.71 -5.59
N THR A 210 3.84 -7.90 -4.53
CA THR A 210 5.04 -7.31 -3.97
C THR A 210 5.02 -7.39 -2.45
N ARG A 211 6.15 -7.75 -1.82
CA ARG A 211 6.28 -7.79 -0.36
C ARG A 211 7.64 -7.26 0.06
N ARG A 212 7.70 -6.40 1.07
CA ARG A 212 8.98 -5.91 1.59
C ARG A 212 9.68 -7.01 2.36
N THR A 213 10.99 -6.94 2.37
CA THR A 213 11.85 -7.67 3.32
C THR A 213 12.57 -6.65 4.21
N SER A 214 13.31 -7.14 5.20
CA SER A 214 14.08 -6.30 6.11
C SER A 214 15.07 -5.38 5.38
N ASN A 215 15.58 -5.79 4.22
CA ASN A 215 16.58 -5.05 3.44
C ASN A 215 16.25 -4.97 1.95
N GLY A 216 14.99 -5.12 1.56
CA GLY A 216 14.66 -5.34 0.16
C GLY A 216 13.19 -5.50 -0.18
N LEU A 217 12.94 -6.18 -1.29
CA LEU A 217 11.61 -6.35 -1.90
C LEU A 217 11.56 -7.62 -2.73
N TYR A 218 10.48 -8.38 -2.60
CA TYR A 218 10.10 -9.40 -3.56
C TYR A 218 9.04 -8.86 -4.52
N VAL A 219 9.16 -9.22 -5.80
CA VAL A 219 8.14 -9.00 -6.83
C VAL A 219 7.89 -10.31 -7.55
N LEU A 220 6.63 -10.73 -7.61
CA LEU A 220 6.20 -11.97 -8.26
C LEU A 220 5.15 -11.67 -9.33
N THR A 221 5.33 -12.28 -10.49
CA THR A 221 4.44 -12.27 -11.65
C THR A 221 4.34 -13.70 -12.18
N PRO A 222 3.38 -14.05 -13.05
CA PRO A 222 3.26 -15.42 -13.58
C PRO A 222 4.52 -15.96 -14.26
N SER A 223 5.38 -15.09 -14.79
CA SER A 223 6.56 -15.49 -15.58
C SER A 223 7.89 -15.09 -14.96
N SER A 224 7.90 -14.37 -13.84
CA SER A 224 9.16 -13.99 -13.19
C SER A 224 9.02 -13.69 -11.72
N PHE A 225 10.11 -13.97 -10.99
CA PHE A 225 10.36 -13.53 -9.64
C PHE A 225 11.57 -12.61 -9.62
N THR A 226 11.45 -11.47 -8.96
CA THR A 226 12.53 -10.52 -8.76
C THR A 226 12.74 -10.30 -7.27
N GLU A 227 13.96 -10.54 -6.81
CA GLU A 227 14.41 -10.27 -5.45
C GLU A 227 15.36 -9.08 -5.49
N TRP A 228 15.02 -8.05 -4.71
CA TRP A 228 15.91 -6.95 -4.40
C TRP A 228 16.46 -7.18 -3.00
N GLN A 229 17.79 -7.15 -2.87
CA GLN A 229 18.49 -7.27 -1.60
C GLN A 229 19.68 -6.32 -1.61
N ASP A 230 19.77 -5.43 -0.62
CA ASP A 230 20.88 -4.48 -0.46
C ASP A 230 21.21 -3.69 -1.74
N GLY A 231 20.15 -3.26 -2.45
CA GLY A 231 20.24 -2.48 -3.70
C GLY A 231 20.52 -3.29 -4.96
N VAL A 232 20.73 -4.60 -4.84
CA VAL A 232 20.97 -5.50 -5.98
C VAL A 232 19.70 -6.25 -6.35
N ALA A 233 19.36 -6.24 -7.64
CA ALA A 233 18.22 -6.97 -8.18
C ALA A 233 18.66 -8.28 -8.85
N ALA A 234 18.11 -9.40 -8.39
CA ALA A 234 18.19 -10.69 -9.05
C ALA A 234 16.82 -11.04 -9.63
N LYS A 235 16.74 -11.22 -10.95
CA LYS A 235 15.51 -11.61 -11.65
C LYS A 235 15.67 -13.00 -12.24
N GLN A 236 14.70 -13.87 -11.97
CA GLN A 236 14.58 -15.20 -12.56
C GLN A 236 13.25 -15.33 -13.30
N THR A 237 13.29 -16.01 -14.46
CA THR A 237 12.10 -16.52 -15.13
C THR A 237 11.65 -17.76 -14.40
N ILE A 238 10.33 -17.93 -14.22
CA ILE A 238 9.77 -19.04 -13.46
C ILE A 238 8.66 -19.75 -14.23
N VAL A 239 8.36 -20.99 -13.84
CA VAL A 239 7.20 -21.78 -14.27
C VAL A 239 6.09 -21.78 -13.20
N GLU A 240 4.95 -22.39 -13.50
CA GLU A 240 3.75 -22.39 -12.64
C GLU A 240 3.99 -23.08 -11.29
N GLU A 241 4.75 -24.19 -11.27
CA GLU A 241 5.09 -24.90 -10.05
C GLU A 241 5.92 -24.01 -9.10
N GLU A 242 6.93 -23.32 -9.64
CA GLU A 242 7.78 -22.38 -8.90
C GLU A 242 6.98 -21.16 -8.43
N TYR A 243 6.00 -20.69 -9.22
CA TYR A 243 5.11 -19.61 -8.82
C TYR A 243 4.34 -19.98 -7.54
N THR A 244 3.77 -21.18 -7.49
CA THR A 244 3.00 -21.67 -6.34
C THR A 244 3.90 -21.83 -5.11
N GLU A 245 5.10 -22.38 -5.28
CA GLU A 245 6.08 -22.47 -4.20
C GLU A 245 6.48 -21.09 -3.66
N LEU A 246 6.76 -20.13 -4.54
CA LEU A 246 7.14 -18.77 -4.17
C LEU A 246 6.00 -18.02 -3.48
N LEU A 247 4.74 -18.25 -3.88
CA LEU A 247 3.57 -17.68 -3.22
C LEU A 247 3.54 -18.07 -1.73
N HIS A 248 3.73 -19.34 -1.42
CA HIS A 248 3.77 -19.85 -0.05
C HIS A 248 5.03 -19.43 0.71
N THR A 249 6.20 -19.65 0.13
CA THR A 249 7.49 -19.49 0.83
C THR A 249 7.94 -18.03 0.94
N LYS A 250 7.60 -17.18 -0.05
CA LYS A 250 8.04 -15.79 -0.13
C LYS A 250 6.93 -14.80 0.08
N PHE A 251 5.64 -15.13 -0.06
CA PHE A 251 4.55 -14.18 0.18
C PHE A 251 3.63 -14.59 1.33
N HIS A 252 3.76 -15.82 1.83
CA HIS A 252 2.95 -16.39 2.92
C HIS A 252 1.44 -16.38 2.61
N ILE A 253 1.10 -16.53 1.33
CA ILE A 253 -0.27 -16.74 0.82
C ILE A 253 -0.39 -18.21 0.43
#